data_AF-A0A7S3G9K3-F1
#
_entry.id   AF-A0A7S3G9K3-F1
#
_cell.length_a   1.000
_cell.length_b   1.000
_cell.length_c   1.000
_cell.angle_alpha   90.00
_cell.angle_beta   90.00
_cell.angle_gamma   90.00
#
_symmetry.space_group_name_H-M   'P 1'
#
loop_
_entity.id
_entity.type
_entity.pdbx_description
1 polymer ?
#
loop_
_entity_poly.entity_id
_entity_poly.type
_entity_poly.pdbx_seq_one_letter_code
_entity_poly.pdbx_strand_id
1 'polypeptide(L)'
;MGLTAHLTFQKTHIMEDLKQIQENLFFPLSTAHCLAEEFVRRKGSFDDFVAWQAPFKGGVKSIIEYSRQARAWKTEDVSRIPLEDLEAALRAYSVLSSFKDCSLILSFAPINKCTIDVPGVQTVEVDGKILAFRIGVVDLDYKHPTRIFHYFERERKIDELVEGVDTSCRWELH
;
A
#
# COMPACT_ATOMS: atom_id res chain seq x y z
N MET A 1 8.08 -20.47 4.87
CA MET A 1 8.28 -20.23 3.43
C MET A 1 7.61 -18.89 3.12
N GLY A 2 8.38 -17.85 2.79
CA GLY A 2 7.83 -16.51 2.55
C GLY A 2 7.18 -16.43 1.16
N LEU A 3 5.94 -15.97 1.10
CA LEU A 3 5.23 -15.70 -0.15
C LEU A 3 5.75 -14.38 -0.75
N THR A 4 6.60 -14.49 -1.76
CA THR A 4 7.01 -13.35 -2.58
C THR A 4 5.83 -12.98 -3.49
N ALA A 5 5.07 -11.94 -3.14
CA ALA A 5 4.19 -11.30 -4.11
C ALA A 5 5.08 -10.63 -5.16
N HIS A 6 5.16 -11.18 -6.37
CA HIS A 6 5.83 -10.53 -7.48
C HIS A 6 4.96 -9.37 -7.97
N LEU A 7 5.12 -8.21 -7.33
CA LEU A 7 4.68 -6.95 -7.93
C LEU A 7 5.58 -6.70 -9.15
N THR A 8 5.05 -6.96 -10.34
CA THR A 8 5.77 -6.71 -11.59
C THR A 8 5.70 -5.22 -11.89
N PHE A 9 6.65 -4.46 -11.36
CA PHE A 9 6.92 -3.12 -11.86
C PHE A 9 7.69 -3.22 -13.18
N GLN A 10 7.25 -2.51 -14.21
CA GLN A 10 8.14 -2.30 -15.35
C GLN A 10 9.30 -1.42 -14.84
N LYS A 11 10.52 -1.98 -14.82
CA LYS A 11 11.74 -1.34 -14.27
C LYS A 11 11.97 0.11 -14.76
N THR A 12 11.41 0.48 -15.91
CA THR A 12 11.49 1.81 -16.51
C THR A 12 10.52 2.85 -15.93
N HIS A 13 9.48 2.44 -15.19
CA HIS A 13 8.41 3.34 -14.73
C HIS A 13 8.20 3.34 -13.21
N ILE A 14 9.08 2.71 -12.42
CA ILE A 14 8.92 2.62 -10.96
C ILE A 14 8.64 3.99 -10.31
N MET A 15 9.34 5.05 -10.73
CA MET A 15 9.12 6.39 -10.15
C MET A 15 7.75 6.98 -10.53
N GLU A 16 7.27 6.73 -11.74
CA GLU A 16 5.95 7.18 -12.20
C GLU A 16 4.84 6.36 -11.52
N ASP A 17 5.02 5.05 -11.38
CA ASP A 17 4.11 4.17 -10.65
C ASP A 17 4.03 4.56 -9.17
N LEU A 18 5.17 4.84 -8.53
CA LEU A 18 5.24 5.33 -7.16
C LEU A 18 4.56 6.69 -6.99
N LYS A 19 4.82 7.60 -7.92
CA LYS A 19 4.19 8.92 -7.95
C LYS A 19 2.68 8.79 -8.11
N GLN A 20 2.21 7.94 -9.02
CA GLN A 20 0.77 7.69 -9.19
C GLN A 20 0.15 7.09 -7.93
N ILE A 21 0.81 6.15 -7.26
CA ILE A 21 0.32 5.59 -5.99
C ILE A 21 0.23 6.67 -4.91
N GLN A 22 1.30 7.47 -4.74
CA GLN A 22 1.37 8.55 -3.75
C GLN A 22 0.33 9.65 -4.01
N GLU A 23 0.23 10.12 -5.25
CA GLU A 23 -0.66 11.23 -5.64
C GLU A 23 -2.12 10.80 -5.70
N ASN A 24 -2.40 9.53 -6.02
CA ASN A 24 -3.77 9.11 -6.21
C ASN A 24 -4.40 8.54 -4.94
N LEU A 25 -3.73 7.71 -4.14
CA LEU A 25 -4.50 6.77 -3.30
C LEU A 25 -3.86 6.29 -2.00
N PHE A 26 -4.42 6.82 -0.91
CA PHE A 26 -4.62 6.11 0.35
C PHE A 26 -6.09 6.17 0.75
N PHE A 27 -6.78 5.05 0.82
CA PHE A 27 -8.03 5.03 1.57
C PHE A 27 -7.75 4.93 3.07
N PRO A 28 -8.60 5.52 3.93
CA PRO A 28 -8.36 5.55 5.37
C PRO A 28 -8.21 4.14 5.96
N LEU A 29 -7.38 4.00 7.00
CA LEU A 29 -7.23 2.73 7.71
C LEU A 29 -8.56 2.26 8.33
N SER A 30 -9.41 3.17 8.81
CA SER A 30 -10.75 2.85 9.28
C SER A 30 -11.61 2.16 8.21
N THR A 31 -11.54 2.63 6.96
CA THR A 31 -12.22 1.97 5.83
C THR A 31 -11.65 0.57 5.60
N ALA A 32 -10.34 0.39 5.64
CA ALA A 32 -9.71 -0.93 5.52
C ALA A 32 -10.14 -1.88 6.66
N HIS A 33 -10.26 -1.36 7.88
CA HIS A 33 -10.73 -2.12 9.04
C HIS A 33 -12.16 -2.62 8.85
N CYS A 34 -13.10 -1.73 8.48
CA CYS A 34 -14.49 -2.12 8.21
C CYS A 34 -14.60 -3.20 7.12
N LEU A 35 -13.82 -3.08 6.05
CA LEU A 35 -13.77 -4.09 4.99
C LEU A 35 -13.23 -5.43 5.52
N ALA A 36 -12.24 -5.41 6.41
CA ALA A 36 -11.69 -6.62 7.01
C ALA A 36 -12.68 -7.29 7.99
N GLU A 37 -13.39 -6.51 8.81
CA GLU A 37 -14.47 -7.02 9.68
C GLU A 37 -15.59 -7.67 8.88
N GLU A 38 -16.02 -7.01 7.81
CA GLU A 38 -17.05 -7.54 6.92
C GLU A 38 -16.60 -8.84 6.24
N PHE A 39 -15.31 -8.93 5.88
CA PHE A 39 -14.75 -10.15 5.32
C PHE A 39 -14.80 -11.30 6.34
N VAL A 40 -14.35 -11.04 7.57
CA VAL A 40 -14.37 -12.01 8.67
C VAL A 40 -15.80 -12.48 8.94
N ARG A 41 -16.75 -11.54 8.99
CA ARG A 41 -18.18 -11.83 9.19
C ARG A 41 -18.72 -12.78 8.12
N ARG A 42 -18.33 -12.59 6.86
CA ARG A 42 -18.82 -13.40 5.73
C ARG A 42 -18.13 -14.75 5.57
N LYS A 43 -16.84 -14.85 5.87
CA LYS A 43 -16.13 -16.14 5.83
C LYS A 43 -16.43 -17.01 7.05
N GLY A 44 -16.86 -16.40 8.15
CA GLY A 44 -17.35 -17.11 9.34
C GLY A 44 -16.37 -17.13 10.51
N SER A 45 -15.09 -16.81 10.30
CA SER A 45 -14.11 -16.70 11.39
C SER A 45 -12.90 -15.82 11.04
N PHE A 46 -12.20 -15.35 12.09
CA PHE A 46 -10.91 -14.67 11.93
C PHE A 46 -9.82 -15.63 11.45
N ASP A 47 -9.88 -16.91 11.83
CA ASP A 47 -8.93 -17.93 11.39
C ASP A 47 -9.01 -18.14 9.88
N ASP A 48 -10.20 -18.08 9.29
CA ASP A 48 -10.37 -18.13 7.83
C ASP A 48 -9.76 -16.90 7.14
N PHE A 49 -9.79 -15.73 7.78
CA PHE A 49 -9.10 -14.54 7.29
C PHE A 49 -7.58 -14.63 7.41
N VAL A 50 -7.07 -15.25 8.47
CA VAL A 50 -5.63 -15.54 8.64
C VAL A 50 -5.16 -16.56 7.61
N ALA A 51 -5.96 -17.60 7.36
CA ALA A 51 -5.66 -18.66 6.40
C ALA A 51 -5.86 -18.21 4.94
N TRP A 52 -6.59 -17.12 4.71
CA TRP A 52 -6.85 -16.59 3.38
C TRP A 52 -5.56 -16.11 2.70
N GLN A 53 -5.03 -17.00 1.88
CA GLN A 53 -3.89 -16.75 1.02
C GLN A 53 -4.34 -16.94 -0.42
N ALA A 54 -4.60 -15.85 -1.15
CA ALA A 54 -4.72 -15.93 -2.59
C ALA A 54 -3.80 -14.91 -3.27
N PRO A 55 -3.23 -15.25 -4.44
CA PRO A 55 -2.34 -14.36 -5.14
C PRO A 55 -3.10 -13.12 -5.63
N PHE A 56 -2.55 -11.92 -5.39
CA PHE A 56 -3.02 -10.73 -6.07
C PHE A 56 -2.54 -10.78 -7.53
N LYS A 57 -3.47 -10.91 -8.48
CA LYS A 57 -3.16 -11.04 -9.91
C LYS A 57 -3.19 -9.71 -10.67
N GLY A 58 -3.24 -8.58 -9.97
CA GLY A 58 -3.35 -7.23 -10.56
C GLY A 58 -2.02 -6.48 -10.64
N GLY A 59 -1.95 -5.49 -11.53
CA GLY A 59 -0.84 -4.52 -11.59
C GLY A 59 -1.15 -3.22 -10.84
N VAL A 60 -0.27 -2.21 -10.99
CA VAL A 60 -0.43 -0.87 -10.37
C VAL A 60 -1.79 -0.25 -10.68
N LYS A 61 -2.27 -0.38 -11.94
CA LYS A 61 -3.59 0.11 -12.35
C LYS A 61 -4.74 -0.50 -11.53
N SER A 62 -4.68 -1.79 -11.24
CA SER A 62 -5.70 -2.48 -10.42
C SER A 62 -5.66 -2.02 -8.97
N ILE A 63 -4.45 -1.82 -8.41
CA ILE A 63 -4.30 -1.26 -7.05
C ILE A 63 -4.94 0.12 -6.95
N ILE A 64 -4.73 0.95 -7.99
CA ILE A 64 -5.31 2.29 -8.08
C ILE A 64 -6.84 2.20 -8.16
N GLU A 65 -7.37 1.33 -9.01
CA GLU A 65 -8.80 1.16 -9.17
C GLU A 65 -9.49 0.72 -7.87
N TYR A 66 -9.00 -0.34 -7.22
CA TYR A 66 -9.59 -0.86 -5.99
C TYR A 66 -9.49 0.14 -4.83
N SER A 67 -8.42 0.93 -4.77
CA SER A 67 -8.31 1.93 -3.71
C SER A 67 -9.27 3.11 -3.92
N ARG A 68 -9.64 3.45 -5.18
CA ARG A 68 -10.69 4.44 -5.46
C ARG A 68 -12.06 3.91 -5.06
N GLN A 69 -12.36 2.67 -5.45
CA GLN A 69 -13.61 2.01 -5.10
C GLN A 69 -13.76 1.89 -3.58
N ALA A 70 -12.71 1.47 -2.87
CA ALA A 70 -12.72 1.39 -1.40
C ALA A 70 -13.03 2.74 -0.73
N ARG A 71 -12.52 3.87 -1.26
CA ARG A 71 -12.90 5.21 -0.76
C ARG A 71 -14.38 5.51 -0.97
N ALA A 72 -14.94 5.12 -2.13
CA ALA A 72 -16.36 5.31 -2.41
C ALA A 72 -17.24 4.46 -1.48
N TRP A 73 -16.80 3.24 -1.14
CA TRP A 73 -17.51 2.38 -0.20
C TRP A 73 -17.49 2.89 1.25
N LYS A 74 -16.64 3.86 1.60
CA LYS A 74 -16.70 4.52 2.91
C LYS A 74 -18.06 5.16 3.17
N THR A 75 -18.80 5.55 2.12
CA THR A 75 -20.13 6.17 2.23
C THR A 75 -21.29 5.18 2.05
N GLU A 76 -20.99 3.90 1.80
CA GLU A 76 -21.99 2.88 1.50
C GLU A 76 -21.98 1.75 2.53
N ASP A 77 -23.08 1.00 2.60
CA ASP A 77 -23.19 -0.21 3.39
C ASP A 77 -22.26 -1.30 2.82
N VAL A 78 -21.15 -1.57 3.51
CA VAL A 78 -20.13 -2.56 3.11
C VAL A 78 -20.70 -3.96 2.95
N SER A 79 -21.87 -4.26 3.52
CA SER A 79 -22.54 -5.56 3.40
C SER A 79 -23.01 -5.89 1.98
N ARG A 80 -23.07 -4.88 1.09
CA ARG A 80 -23.51 -5.04 -0.31
C ARG A 80 -22.37 -5.25 -1.29
N ILE A 81 -21.13 -5.01 -0.89
CA ILE A 81 -19.95 -5.17 -1.74
C ILE A 81 -19.75 -6.66 -2.05
N PRO A 82 -19.53 -7.10 -3.30
CA PRO A 82 -19.21 -8.49 -3.60
C PRO A 82 -17.97 -8.99 -2.85
N LEU A 83 -17.92 -10.28 -2.51
CA LEU A 83 -16.83 -10.81 -1.68
C LEU A 83 -15.47 -10.73 -2.41
N GLU A 84 -15.46 -10.92 -3.71
CA GLU A 84 -14.29 -10.78 -4.57
C GLU A 84 -13.72 -9.35 -4.60
N ASP A 85 -14.60 -8.36 -4.56
CA ASP A 85 -14.23 -6.94 -4.54
C ASP A 85 -13.67 -6.53 -3.18
N LEU A 86 -14.26 -7.07 -2.11
CA LEU A 86 -13.76 -6.96 -0.75
C LEU A 86 -12.34 -7.55 -0.62
N GLU A 87 -12.16 -8.76 -1.14
CA GLU A 87 -10.88 -9.45 -1.23
C GLU A 87 -9.84 -8.63 -1.99
N ALA A 88 -10.21 -8.06 -3.13
CA ALA A 88 -9.31 -7.26 -3.94
C ALA A 88 -8.91 -5.94 -3.26
N ALA A 89 -9.84 -5.27 -2.57
CA ALA A 89 -9.54 -4.05 -1.82
C ALA A 89 -8.62 -4.29 -0.62
N LEU A 90 -8.80 -5.38 0.13
CA LEU A 90 -7.91 -5.75 1.24
C LEU A 90 -6.49 -6.10 0.75
N ARG A 91 -6.38 -6.72 -0.43
CA ARG A 91 -5.07 -6.94 -1.08
C ARG A 91 -4.44 -5.64 -1.54
N ALA A 92 -5.21 -4.74 -2.15
CA ALA A 92 -4.71 -3.43 -2.57
C ALA A 92 -4.18 -2.65 -1.35
N TYR A 93 -4.88 -2.66 -0.22
CA TYR A 93 -4.41 -2.06 1.04
C TYR A 93 -3.09 -2.65 1.52
N SER A 94 -2.96 -3.98 1.45
CA SER A 94 -1.75 -4.70 1.85
C SER A 94 -0.53 -4.29 1.02
N VAL A 95 -0.72 -4.15 -0.29
CA VAL A 95 0.31 -3.62 -1.19
C VAL A 95 0.63 -2.17 -0.85
N LEU A 96 -0.36 -1.30 -0.69
CA LEU A 96 -0.17 0.10 -0.30
C LEU A 96 0.55 0.26 1.05
N SER A 97 0.26 -0.61 2.01
CA SER A 97 0.95 -0.64 3.30
C SER A 97 2.42 -1.02 3.14
N SER A 98 2.72 -1.90 2.19
CA SER A 98 4.11 -2.28 1.85
C SER A 98 4.87 -1.07 1.29
N PHE A 99 4.20 -0.20 0.52
CA PHE A 99 4.78 1.05 0.05
C PHE A 99 4.98 2.10 1.15
N LYS A 100 4.09 2.19 2.14
CA LYS A 100 4.28 3.09 3.29
C LYS A 100 5.52 2.73 4.10
N ASP A 101 5.80 1.44 4.21
CA ASP A 101 6.90 0.90 5.02
C ASP A 101 8.18 0.67 4.22
N CYS A 102 8.23 1.02 2.92
CA CYS A 102 9.41 0.77 2.08
C CYS A 102 10.51 1.80 2.28
N SER A 103 11.74 1.42 1.94
CA SER A 103 12.91 2.32 2.00
C SER A 103 13.39 2.69 0.60
N LEU A 104 13.78 3.95 0.43
CA LEU A 104 14.44 4.44 -0.79
C LEU A 104 15.95 4.51 -0.57
N ILE A 105 16.71 3.86 -1.44
CA ILE A 105 18.17 3.90 -1.44
C ILE A 105 18.64 4.81 -2.58
N LEU A 106 19.43 5.82 -2.24
CA LEU A 106 20.09 6.69 -3.20
C LEU A 106 21.58 6.34 -3.26
N SER A 107 22.01 5.80 -4.40
CA SER A 107 23.41 5.45 -4.63
C SER A 107 24.06 6.48 -5.53
N PHE A 108 25.18 7.07 -5.09
CA PHE A 108 25.93 8.09 -5.84
C PHE A 108 27.28 7.55 -6.29
N ALA A 109 27.70 7.92 -7.50
CA ALA A 109 29.03 7.66 -8.03
C ALA A 109 29.55 8.91 -8.76
N PRO A 110 30.78 9.38 -8.49
CA PRO A 110 31.38 10.47 -9.24
C PRO A 110 31.67 10.01 -10.67
N ILE A 111 31.41 10.88 -11.65
CA ILE A 111 31.67 10.57 -13.06
C ILE A 111 32.50 11.65 -13.74
N ASN A 112 33.50 11.20 -14.51
CA ASN A 112 34.40 12.07 -15.25
C ASN A 112 33.79 12.35 -16.62
N LYS A 113 32.91 13.35 -16.72
CA LYS A 113 32.40 13.98 -17.96
C LYS A 113 32.38 13.04 -19.19
N CYS A 114 31.55 12.01 -19.15
CA CYS A 114 31.02 11.33 -20.33
C CYS A 114 29.58 10.98 -19.99
N THR A 115 28.65 11.36 -20.86
CA THR A 115 27.24 11.04 -20.76
C THR A 115 27.07 9.54 -20.54
N ILE A 116 26.50 9.16 -19.40
CA ILE A 116 26.13 7.77 -19.09
C ILE A 116 24.70 7.60 -19.59
N ASP A 117 24.54 6.95 -20.74
CA ASP A 117 23.24 6.50 -21.22
C ASP A 117 22.93 5.11 -20.65
N VAL A 118 22.74 5.07 -19.32
CA VAL A 118 22.31 3.85 -18.62
C VAL A 118 20.89 4.06 -18.12
N PRO A 119 19.93 3.22 -18.54
CA PRO A 119 18.55 3.31 -18.08
C PRO A 119 18.44 3.35 -16.55
N GLY A 120 17.80 4.39 -16.03
CA GLY A 120 17.58 4.58 -14.59
C GLY A 120 18.75 5.20 -13.81
N VAL A 121 19.81 5.64 -14.49
CA VAL A 121 20.87 6.47 -13.90
C VAL A 121 20.61 7.93 -14.28
N GLN A 122 20.58 8.81 -13.29
CA GLN A 122 20.43 10.25 -13.46
C GLN A 122 21.74 10.95 -13.09
N THR A 123 21.95 12.18 -13.56
CA THR A 123 23.13 12.97 -13.22
C THR A 123 22.74 14.27 -12.56
N VAL A 124 23.58 14.73 -11.63
CA VAL A 124 23.46 16.04 -10.99
C VAL A 124 24.85 16.67 -10.88
N GLU A 125 24.95 17.97 -11.10
CA GLU A 125 26.19 18.73 -10.91
C GLU A 125 26.18 19.39 -9.53
N VAL A 126 27.22 19.13 -8.73
CA VAL A 126 27.42 19.72 -7.39
C VAL A 126 28.88 20.15 -7.30
N ASP A 127 29.12 21.43 -7.02
CA ASP A 127 30.45 22.03 -6.88
C ASP A 127 31.42 21.74 -8.05
N GLY A 128 30.91 21.80 -9.29
CA GLY A 128 31.68 21.53 -10.51
C GLY A 128 32.04 20.06 -10.76
N LYS A 129 31.49 19.14 -9.95
CA LYS A 129 31.60 17.68 -10.15
C LYS A 129 30.26 17.11 -10.59
N ILE A 130 30.29 16.20 -11.55
CA ILE A 130 29.10 15.48 -11.99
C ILE A 130 29.01 14.18 -11.18
N LEU A 131 27.89 14.00 -10.49
CA LEU A 131 27.53 12.76 -9.79
C LEU A 131 26.47 12.04 -10.59
N ALA A 132 26.72 10.77 -10.93
CA ALA A 132 25.67 9.86 -11.33
C ALA A 132 24.98 9.31 -10.08
N PHE A 133 23.66 9.22 -10.10
CA PHE A 133 22.90 8.60 -9.03
C PHE A 133 21.83 7.64 -9.56
N ARG A 134 21.49 6.66 -8.72
CA ARG A 134 20.42 5.70 -8.94
C ARG A 134 19.54 5.60 -7.70
N ILE A 135 18.24 5.48 -7.92
CA ILE A 135 17.25 5.22 -6.87
C ILE A 135 16.92 3.72 -6.88
N GLY A 136 17.01 3.09 -5.71
CA GLY A 136 16.50 1.75 -5.44
C GLY A 136 15.34 1.81 -4.44
N VAL A 137 14.40 0.89 -4.57
CA VAL A 137 13.34 0.67 -3.57
C VAL A 137 13.61 -0.69 -2.94
N VAL A 138 13.65 -0.74 -1.61
CA VAL A 138 13.83 -1.97 -0.83
C VAL A 138 12.72 -2.11 0.20
N ASP A 139 12.66 -3.26 0.87
CA ASP A 139 11.67 -3.58 1.90
C ASP A 139 10.20 -3.63 1.41
N LEU A 140 10.00 -3.93 0.12
CA LEU A 140 8.68 -4.12 -0.51
C LEU A 140 8.03 -5.48 -0.18
N ASP A 141 8.19 -5.94 1.05
CA ASP A 141 7.58 -7.19 1.50
C ASP A 141 6.07 -7.02 1.60
N TYR A 142 5.33 -7.98 1.03
CA TYR A 142 3.87 -8.03 1.13
C TYR A 142 3.44 -8.07 2.60
N LYS A 143 2.68 -7.06 3.05
CA LYS A 143 2.11 -7.06 4.40
C LYS A 143 0.85 -7.92 4.42
N HIS A 144 0.76 -8.87 5.36
CA HIS A 144 -0.44 -9.70 5.47
C HIS A 144 -1.68 -8.84 5.82
N PRO A 145 -2.85 -9.07 5.21
CA PRO A 145 -4.09 -8.31 5.47
C PRO A 145 -4.50 -8.28 6.95
N THR A 146 -4.17 -9.31 7.73
CA THR A 146 -4.41 -9.35 9.19
C THR A 146 -3.76 -8.21 9.96
N ARG A 147 -2.71 -7.58 9.42
CA ARG A 147 -2.07 -6.42 10.05
C ARG A 147 -2.99 -5.20 10.09
N ILE A 148 -4.06 -5.14 9.28
CA ILE A 148 -5.05 -4.06 9.30
C ILE A 148 -5.65 -3.87 10.71
N PHE A 149 -6.05 -4.96 11.36
CA PHE A 149 -6.58 -4.92 12.74
C PHE A 149 -5.57 -4.35 13.73
N HIS A 150 -4.32 -4.77 13.63
CA HIS A 150 -3.25 -4.26 14.49
C HIS A 150 -2.95 -2.78 14.23
N TYR A 151 -2.91 -2.37 12.97
CA TYR A 151 -2.69 -0.98 12.61
C TYR A 151 -3.82 -0.10 13.12
N PHE A 152 -5.07 -0.55 13.00
CA PHE A 152 -6.24 0.21 13.41
C PHE A 152 -6.23 0.44 14.93
N GLU A 153 -5.98 -0.61 15.71
CA GLU A 153 -5.82 -0.50 17.16
C GLU A 153 -4.66 0.41 17.57
N ARG A 154 -3.57 0.42 16.80
CA ARG A 154 -2.44 1.33 17.03
C ARG A 154 -2.82 2.78 16.76
N GLU A 155 -3.46 3.08 15.63
CA GLU A 155 -3.92 4.43 15.30
C GLU A 155 -4.97 4.92 16.30
N ARG A 156 -5.96 4.09 16.66
CA ARG A 156 -6.96 4.40 17.70
C ARG A 156 -6.31 4.85 19.01
N LYS A 157 -5.29 4.11 19.48
CA LYS A 157 -4.54 4.48 20.69
C LYS A 157 -3.75 5.77 20.54
N ILE A 158 -3.21 6.05 19.35
CA ILE A 158 -2.50 7.30 19.08
C ILE A 158 -3.50 8.47 19.12
N ASP A 159 -4.66 8.33 18.47
CA ASP A 159 -5.70 9.36 18.45
C ASP A 159 -6.25 9.62 19.86
N GLU A 160 -6.48 8.57 20.66
CA GLU A 160 -6.86 8.69 22.07
C GLU A 160 -5.81 9.43 22.91
N LEU A 161 -4.51 9.21 22.62
CA LEU A 161 -3.41 9.89 23.31
C LEU A 161 -3.23 11.35 22.87
N VAL A 162 -3.49 11.67 21.60
CA VAL A 162 -3.24 13.00 21.01
C VAL A 162 -4.44 13.92 21.17
N GLU A 163 -5.66 13.42 20.96
CA GLU A 163 -6.88 14.22 20.88
C GLU A 163 -7.86 13.93 22.03
N GLY A 164 -7.71 12.80 22.76
CA GLY A 164 -8.69 12.37 23.76
C GLY A 164 -10.05 11.99 23.14
N VAL A 165 -10.08 11.67 21.84
CA VAL A 165 -11.30 11.38 21.07
C VAL A 165 -11.47 9.87 20.89
N ASP A 166 -12.67 9.36 21.18
CA ASP A 166 -13.10 7.99 20.89
C ASP A 166 -13.27 7.81 19.38
N THR A 167 -12.31 7.15 18.73
CA THR A 167 -12.34 6.82 17.29
C THR A 167 -12.90 5.43 17.01
N SER A 168 -13.72 4.88 17.92
CA SER A 168 -14.47 3.66 17.63
C SER A 168 -15.22 3.79 16.31
N CYS A 169 -15.10 2.77 15.45
CA CYS A 169 -15.95 2.57 14.29
C CYS A 169 -17.40 2.40 14.78
N ARG A 170 -18.08 3.50 15.14
CA ARG A 170 -19.50 3.50 15.46
C ARG A 170 -20.27 3.42 14.16
N TRP A 171 -20.73 2.23 13.85
CA TRP A 171 -21.88 2.05 12.99
C TRP A 171 -23.12 2.05 13.89
N GLU A 172 -23.87 3.15 13.90
CA GLU A 172 -25.27 3.07 14.29
C GLU A 172 -26.00 2.31 13.17
N LEU A 173 -26.28 1.05 13.42
CA LEU A 173 -27.22 0.25 12.63
C LEU A 173 -28.59 0.92 12.74
N HIS A 174 -29.03 1.57 11.66
CA HIS A 174 -30.43 1.95 11.45
C HIS A 174 -31.12 0.92 10.57
#